data_AF-A0A0M3J8D1-F1
#
_entry.id   AF-A0A0M3J8D1-F1
#
_cell.length_a   1.000
_cell.length_b   1.000
_cell.length_c   1.000
_cell.angle_alpha   90.00
_cell.angle_beta   90.00
_cell.angle_gamma   90.00
#
_symmetry.space_group_name_H-M   'P 1'
#
loop_
_entity.id
_entity.type
_entity.pdbx_description
1 polymer ?
#
loop_
_entity_poly.entity_id
_entity_poly.type
_entity_poly.pdbx_seq_one_letter_code
_entity_poly.pdbx_strand_id
1 'polypeptide(L)'
;MNCEPSSSSPYDEKQLEDALVRSLRGQVKRAKELETKALRRLQRLRQIVRNEAHNEQAQEYIDEIIKINEKDGGGELLHVNTPDTRAWFLRRDESWIYIERENDSSFSLLYSVKKLYKSKYLIQAMAE
;
A
#
# COMPACT_ATOMS: atom_id res chain seq x y z
N MET A 1 -27.21 22.21 52.59
CA MET A 1 -26.99 21.31 51.44
C MET A 1 -25.86 21.92 50.64
N ASN A 2 -24.65 21.39 50.76
CA ASN A 2 -23.50 21.84 50.00
C ASN A 2 -23.43 21.03 48.71
N CYS A 3 -23.58 21.69 47.56
CA CYS A 3 -23.29 21.08 46.27
C CYS A 3 -21.78 21.06 46.10
N GLU A 4 -21.18 19.87 46.12
CA GLU A 4 -19.78 19.72 45.70
C GLU A 4 -19.64 20.01 44.20
N PRO A 5 -18.61 20.75 43.77
CA PRO A 5 -18.32 20.89 42.35
C PRO A 5 -17.81 19.56 41.82
N SER A 6 -18.48 19.00 40.81
CA SER A 6 -18.00 17.83 40.07
C SER A 6 -16.64 18.16 39.46
N SER A 7 -15.57 17.67 40.08
CA SER A 7 -14.22 17.77 39.53
C SER A 7 -14.17 16.96 38.24
N SER A 8 -14.15 17.64 37.09
CA SER A 8 -13.75 17.03 35.83
C SER A 8 -12.33 16.47 36.00
N SER A 9 -12.21 15.15 35.99
CA SER A 9 -10.95 14.42 36.15
C SER A 9 -9.90 14.90 35.13
N PRO A 10 -8.70 15.32 35.55
CA PRO A 10 -7.58 15.60 34.64
C PRO A 10 -6.91 14.32 34.10
N TYR A 11 -7.35 13.14 34.58
CA TYR A 11 -7.06 11.86 33.94
C TYR A 11 -8.10 11.60 32.86
N ASP A 12 -7.80 12.00 31.63
CA ASP A 12 -8.16 11.22 30.43
C ASP A 12 -7.52 11.78 29.15
N GLU A 13 -7.36 13.11 29.03
CA GLU A 13 -6.97 13.74 27.76
C GLU A 13 -5.54 13.38 27.32
N LYS A 14 -4.57 13.45 28.24
CA LYS A 14 -3.16 13.14 27.92
C LYS A 14 -2.97 11.66 27.55
N GLN A 15 -3.72 10.76 28.19
CA GLN A 15 -3.63 9.32 27.90
C GLN A 15 -4.27 9.00 26.54
N LEU A 16 -5.40 9.66 26.21
CA LEU A 16 -6.04 9.58 24.90
C LEU A 16 -5.13 10.12 23.80
N GLU A 17 -4.47 11.25 24.05
CA GLU A 17 -3.51 11.83 23.10
C GLU A 17 -2.32 10.89 22.85
N ASP A 18 -1.72 10.34 23.92
CA ASP A 18 -0.61 9.39 23.81
C ASP A 18 -1.03 8.10 23.07
N ALA A 19 -2.23 7.60 23.34
CA ALA A 19 -2.78 6.42 22.65
C ALA A 19 -3.01 6.70 21.16
N LEU A 20 -3.56 7.87 20.81
CA LEU A 20 -3.76 8.31 19.43
C LEU A 20 -2.42 8.45 18.70
N VAL A 21 -1.43 9.12 19.31
CA VAL A 21 -0.09 9.26 18.73
C VAL A 21 0.56 7.90 18.50
N ARG A 22 0.44 6.97 19.45
CA ARG A 22 0.96 5.61 19.31
C ARG A 22 0.28 4.85 18.18
N SER A 23 -1.05 4.96 18.06
CA SER A 23 -1.84 4.36 16.98
C SER A 23 -1.41 4.90 15.61
N LEU A 24 -1.29 6.22 15.46
CA LEU A 24 -0.85 6.86 14.21
C LEU A 24 0.58 6.45 13.82
N ARG A 25 1.51 6.40 14.79
CA ARG A 25 2.87 5.88 14.54
C ARG A 25 2.86 4.42 14.11
N GLY A 26 1.98 3.60 14.70
CA GLY A 26 1.76 2.22 14.30
C GLY A 26 1.27 2.10 12.85
N GLN A 27 0.33 2.96 12.44
CA GLN A 27 -0.14 3.01 11.05
C GLN A 27 0.97 3.38 10.07
N VAL A 28 1.77 4.42 10.36
CA VAL A 28 2.91 4.82 9.53
C VAL A 28 3.90 3.66 9.36
N LYS A 29 4.25 2.98 10.45
CA LYS A 29 5.17 1.84 10.42
C LYS A 29 4.60 0.71 9.56
N ARG A 30 3.35 0.33 9.77
CA ARG A 30 2.67 -0.71 8.99
C ARG A 30 2.58 -0.36 7.51
N ALA A 31 2.26 0.88 7.17
CA ALA A 31 2.23 1.35 5.79
C ALA A 31 3.58 1.18 5.09
N LYS A 32 4.68 1.60 5.73
CA LYS A 32 6.04 1.44 5.21
C LYS A 32 6.46 -0.02 5.06
N GLU A 33 6.10 -0.87 6.02
CA GLU A 33 6.38 -2.30 5.96
C GLU A 33 5.67 -2.96 4.77
N LEU A 34 4.39 -2.65 4.55
CA LEU A 34 3.63 -3.18 3.42
C LEU A 34 4.16 -2.65 2.08
N GLU A 35 4.53 -1.37 2.02
CA GLU A 35 5.13 -0.77 0.82
C GLU A 35 6.44 -1.48 0.47
N THR A 36 7.30 -1.69 1.47
CA THR A 36 8.57 -2.40 1.27
C THR A 36 8.34 -3.83 0.78
N LYS A 37 7.33 -4.52 1.33
CA LYS A 37 6.95 -5.87 0.88
C LYS A 37 6.48 -5.87 -0.57
N ALA A 38 5.58 -4.95 -0.94
CA ALA A 38 5.06 -4.80 -2.30
C ALA A 38 6.19 -4.51 -3.30
N LEU A 39 7.05 -3.54 -3.00
CA LEU A 39 8.15 -3.15 -3.88
C LEU A 39 9.17 -4.29 -4.06
N ARG A 40 9.49 -5.04 -3.01
CA ARG A 40 10.37 -6.22 -3.12
C ARG A 40 9.75 -7.31 -3.99
N ARG A 41 8.45 -7.56 -3.85
CA ARG A 41 7.75 -8.55 -4.68
C ARG A 41 7.71 -8.11 -6.15
N LEU A 42 7.36 -6.86 -6.40
CA LEU A 42 7.38 -6.26 -7.74
C LEU A 42 8.78 -6.33 -8.37
N GLN A 43 9.83 -6.00 -7.62
CA GLN A 43 11.21 -6.07 -8.10
C GLN A 43 11.60 -7.50 -8.54
N ARG A 44 11.17 -8.52 -7.80
CA ARG A 44 11.40 -9.93 -8.19
C ARG A 44 10.70 -10.28 -9.49
N LEU A 45 9.43 -9.89 -9.64
CA LEU A 45 8.66 -10.15 -10.87
C LEU A 45 9.31 -9.46 -12.08
N ARG A 46 9.74 -8.20 -11.93
CA ARG A 46 10.46 -7.47 -12.98
C ARG A 46 11.77 -8.14 -13.36
N GLN A 47 12.50 -8.69 -12.38
CA GLN A 47 13.73 -9.42 -12.67
C GLN A 47 13.47 -10.69 -13.48
N ILE A 48 12.39 -11.43 -13.17
CA ILE A 48 11.96 -12.59 -13.95
C ILE A 48 11.70 -12.17 -15.40
N VAL A 49 10.85 -11.15 -15.60
CA VAL A 49 10.55 -10.62 -16.95
C VAL A 49 11.81 -10.25 -17.73
N ARG A 50 12.75 -9.55 -17.09
CA ARG A 50 13.99 -9.10 -17.75
C ARG A 50 14.93 -10.25 -18.10
N ASN A 51 14.96 -11.31 -17.28
CA ASN A 51 15.79 -12.48 -17.56
C ASN A 51 15.23 -13.29 -18.75
N GLU A 52 13.91 -13.31 -18.90
CA GLU A 52 13.21 -14.08 -19.94
C GLU A 52 12.92 -13.26 -21.21
N ALA A 53 13.28 -11.97 -21.24
CA ALA A 53 13.00 -11.04 -22.34
C ALA A 53 13.62 -11.44 -23.70
N HIS A 54 14.55 -12.40 -23.71
CA HIS A 54 15.21 -12.89 -24.92
C HIS A 54 14.63 -14.21 -25.46
N ASN A 55 13.61 -14.76 -24.80
CA ASN A 55 13.02 -16.05 -25.17
C ASN A 55 11.90 -15.89 -26.21
N GLU A 56 11.57 -16.99 -26.90
CA GLU A 56 10.52 -17.01 -27.93
C GLU A 56 9.13 -16.59 -27.39
N GLN A 57 8.92 -16.73 -26.08
CA GLN A 57 7.71 -16.32 -25.35
C GLN A 57 7.77 -14.88 -24.82
N ALA A 58 8.71 -14.04 -25.24
CA ALA A 58 8.87 -12.67 -24.74
C ALA A 58 7.57 -11.82 -24.76
N GLN A 59 6.61 -12.15 -25.62
CA GLN A 59 5.29 -11.49 -25.67
C GLN A 59 4.45 -11.68 -24.40
N GLU A 60 4.69 -12.75 -23.63
CA GLU A 60 3.99 -13.03 -22.37
C GLU A 60 4.64 -12.31 -21.17
N TYR A 61 5.84 -11.75 -21.36
CA TYR A 61 6.59 -11.05 -20.32
C TYR A 61 6.53 -9.53 -20.52
N ILE A 62 5.88 -8.83 -19.59
CA ILE A 62 5.65 -7.38 -19.67
C ILE A 62 6.27 -6.70 -18.45
N ASP A 63 7.06 -5.65 -18.65
CA ASP A 63 7.57 -4.74 -17.60
C ASP A 63 7.35 -3.29 -18.07
N GLU A 64 6.23 -2.71 -17.66
CA GLU A 64 5.80 -1.38 -18.07
C GLU A 64 5.74 -0.40 -16.90
N ILE A 65 6.15 0.84 -17.16
CA ILE A 65 5.95 1.99 -16.27
C ILE A 65 5.16 3.03 -17.03
N ILE A 66 3.96 3.31 -16.55
CA ILE A 66 3.01 4.26 -17.14
C ILE A 66 2.92 5.47 -16.20
N LYS A 67 3.25 6.65 -16.72
CA LYS A 67 3.05 7.92 -16.00
C LYS A 67 1.63 8.43 -16.29
N ILE A 68 0.87 8.67 -15.24
CA ILE A 68 -0.50 9.17 -15.34
C ILE A 68 -0.43 10.70 -15.39
N ASN A 69 -1.17 11.31 -16.31
CA ASN A 69 -1.21 12.76 -16.47
C ASN A 69 -1.76 13.43 -15.21
N GLU A 70 -1.20 14.57 -14.81
CA GLU A 70 -1.69 15.39 -13.69
C GLU A 70 -3.18 15.74 -13.82
N LYS A 71 -3.67 15.97 -15.05
CA LYS A 71 -5.09 16.25 -15.32
C LYS A 71 -6.01 15.07 -14.97
N ASP A 72 -5.50 13.85 -15.06
CA ASP A 72 -6.23 12.61 -14.76
C ASP A 72 -5.94 12.12 -13.33
N GLY A 73 -5.34 12.97 -12.50
CA GLY A 73 -5.05 12.69 -11.09
C GLY A 73 -3.58 12.38 -10.78
N GLY A 74 -2.70 12.32 -11.79
CA GLY A 74 -1.26 12.15 -11.61
C GLY A 74 -0.84 10.77 -11.07
N GLY A 75 0.47 10.55 -10.98
CA GLY A 75 1.07 9.35 -10.40
C GLY A 75 1.72 8.40 -11.41
N GLU A 76 2.04 7.21 -10.93
CA GLU A 76 2.82 6.20 -11.65
C GLU A 76 2.19 4.82 -11.44
N LEU A 77 1.92 4.13 -12.53
CA LEU A 77 1.47 2.74 -12.55
C LEU A 77 2.61 1.87 -13.09
N LEU A 78 3.07 0.94 -12.27
CA LEU A 78 3.95 -0.14 -12.72
C LEU A 78 3.09 -1.36 -12.99
N HIS A 79 3.22 -1.92 -14.19
CA HIS A 79 2.55 -3.15 -14.58
C HIS A 79 3.60 -4.20 -14.93
N VAL A 80 3.43 -5.39 -14.38
CA VAL A 80 4.31 -6.53 -14.66
C VAL A 80 3.45 -7.74 -14.98
N ASN A 81 3.79 -8.45 -16.06
CA ASN A 81 3.16 -9.71 -16.43
C ASN A 81 4.24 -10.78 -16.63
N THR A 82 4.03 -11.96 -16.07
CA THR A 82 4.72 -13.21 -16.36
C THR A 82 3.67 -14.22 -16.86
N PRO A 83 4.05 -15.41 -17.35
CA PRO A 83 3.08 -16.45 -17.74
C PRO A 83 2.12 -16.81 -16.59
N ASP A 84 2.64 -16.89 -15.37
CA ASP A 84 1.84 -17.31 -14.21
C ASP A 84 1.14 -16.15 -13.50
N THR A 85 1.75 -14.97 -13.47
CA THR A 85 1.35 -13.90 -12.53
C THR A 85 1.30 -12.54 -13.23
N ARG A 86 0.34 -11.72 -12.83
CA ARG A 86 0.27 -10.30 -13.19
C ARG A 86 0.16 -9.43 -11.95
N ALA A 87 0.91 -8.34 -11.95
CA ALA A 87 0.96 -7.39 -10.85
C ALA A 87 0.79 -5.96 -11.35
N TRP A 88 0.16 -5.15 -10.50
CA TRP A 88 0.01 -3.71 -10.67
C TRP A 88 0.40 -3.00 -9.39
N PHE A 89 1.23 -1.98 -9.51
CA PHE A 89 1.57 -1.07 -8.41
C PHE A 89 1.27 0.35 -8.85
N LEU A 90 0.16 0.90 -8.38
CA LEU A 90 -0.22 2.28 -8.62
C LEU A 90 0.17 3.11 -7.41
N ARG A 91 0.94 4.16 -7.63
CA ARG A 91 1.35 5.11 -6.59
C ARG A 91 1.04 6.54 -7.00
N ARG A 92 0.50 7.28 -6.04
CA ARG A 92 0.29 8.73 -6.10
C ARG A 92 0.61 9.32 -4.74
N ASP A 93 1.61 10.20 -4.71
CA ASP A 93 2.13 10.79 -3.48
C ASP A 93 2.49 9.69 -2.45
N GLU A 94 1.90 9.74 -1.27
CA GLU A 94 2.04 8.74 -0.20
C GLU A 94 0.91 7.69 -0.18
N SER A 95 0.01 7.72 -1.16
CA SER A 95 -1.03 6.70 -1.33
C SER A 95 -0.65 5.74 -2.45
N TRP A 96 -0.93 4.46 -2.25
CA TRP A 96 -0.60 3.45 -3.22
C TRP A 96 -1.49 2.21 -3.07
N ILE A 97 -1.57 1.45 -4.16
CA ILE A 97 -2.24 0.15 -4.19
C ILE A 97 -1.36 -0.81 -4.98
N TYR A 98 -1.18 -1.99 -4.40
CA TYR A 98 -0.53 -3.13 -5.00
C TYR A 98 -1.54 -4.25 -5.16
N ILE A 99 -1.65 -4.77 -6.37
CA ILE A 99 -2.52 -5.89 -6.70
C ILE A 99 -1.64 -6.93 -7.40
N GLU A 100 -1.71 -8.17 -6.93
CA GLU A 100 -1.14 -9.34 -7.57
C GLU A 100 -2.25 -10.34 -7.82
N ARG A 101 -2.25 -10.95 -9.00
CA ARG A 101 -3.15 -12.03 -9.38
C ARG A 101 -2.39 -13.06 -10.17
N GLU A 102 -2.76 -14.31 -10.00
CA GLU A 102 -2.35 -15.33 -10.96
C GLU A 102 -3.21 -15.20 -12.24
N ASN A 103 -2.65 -15.65 -13.36
CA ASN A 103 -3.30 -15.60 -14.67
C ASN A 103 -4.38 -16.68 -14.83
N ASP A 104 -4.45 -17.63 -13.90
CA ASP A 104 -5.55 -18.60 -13.78
C ASP A 104 -6.85 -17.99 -13.20
N SER A 105 -6.86 -16.68 -12.97
CA SER A 105 -7.95 -15.90 -12.38
C SER A 105 -8.14 -16.05 -10.87
N SER A 106 -7.29 -16.78 -10.17
CA SER A 106 -7.22 -16.69 -8.71
C SER A 106 -6.72 -15.30 -8.27
N PHE A 107 -7.03 -14.95 -7.03
CA PHE A 107 -6.56 -13.71 -6.42
C PHE A 107 -5.46 -14.08 -5.43
N SER A 108 -4.31 -13.40 -5.50
CA SER A 108 -3.19 -13.73 -4.61
C SER A 108 -2.96 -12.66 -3.56
N LEU A 109 -2.91 -11.38 -3.94
CA LEU A 109 -2.48 -10.34 -3.01
C LEU A 109 -3.07 -8.96 -3.30
N LEU A 110 -3.53 -8.28 -2.24
CA LEU A 110 -3.92 -6.87 -2.26
C LEU A 110 -3.33 -6.18 -1.05
N TYR A 111 -2.54 -5.14 -1.33
CA TYR A 111 -2.18 -4.14 -0.35
C TYR A 111 -2.67 -2.78 -0.82
N SER A 112 -3.44 -2.08 0.00
CA SER A 112 -3.86 -0.71 -0.27
C SER A 112 -3.53 0.17 0.91
N VAL A 113 -2.88 1.29 0.64
CA VAL A 113 -2.57 2.32 1.62
C VAL A 113 -3.04 3.65 1.06
N LYS A 114 -4.03 4.26 1.72
CA LYS A 114 -4.49 5.61 1.41
C LYS A 114 -4.12 6.54 2.55
N LYS A 115 -3.29 7.55 2.26
CA LYS A 115 -3.05 8.65 3.21
C LYS A 115 -4.31 9.50 3.29
N LEU A 116 -4.85 9.66 4.50
CA LEU A 116 -6.05 10.47 4.74
C LEU A 116 -5.66 11.89 5.16
N TYR A 117 -4.83 12.02 6.20
CA TYR A 117 -4.36 13.32 6.73
C TYR A 117 -3.14 13.13 7.62
N LYS A 118 -2.14 14.03 7.53
CA LYS A 118 -0.88 13.98 8.32
C LYS A 118 -0.29 12.57 8.42
N SER A 119 -0.51 11.88 9.54
CA SER A 119 0.02 10.54 9.83
C SER A 119 -1.06 9.45 9.89
N LYS A 120 -2.28 9.77 9.45
CA LYS A 120 -3.42 8.84 9.44
C LYS A 120 -3.51 8.16 8.08
N TYR A 121 -3.50 6.83 8.11
CA TYR A 121 -3.61 5.99 6.92
C TYR A 121 -4.81 5.06 7.03
N LEU A 122 -5.48 4.83 5.90
CA LEU A 122 -6.34 3.68 5.71
C LEU A 122 -5.48 2.57 5.08
N ILE A 123 -5.39 1.43 5.76
CA ILE A 123 -4.54 0.31 5.36
C ILE A 123 -5.41 -0.93 5.21
N GLN A 124 -5.36 -1.53 4.03
CA GLN A 124 -5.97 -2.83 3.75
C GLN A 124 -4.89 -3.78 3.27
N ALA A 125 -4.86 -4.97 3.85
CA ALA A 125 -3.96 -6.04 3.43
C ALA A 125 -4.75 -7.35 3.42
N MET A 126 -4.85 -7.96 2.24
CA MET A 126 -5.49 -9.24 2.01
C MET A 126 -4.48 -10.10 1.26
N ALA A 127 -4.11 -11.23 1.86
CA ALA A 127 -3.36 -12.30 1.23
C ALA A 127 -4.24 -13.55 1.37
N GLU A 128 -4.46 -14.27 0.28
CA GLU A 128 -5.02 -15.62 0.36
C GLU A 128 -3.95 -16.62 0.82
#